data_AF-A0A1E3XA00-F1
#
_entry.id   AF-A0A1E3XA00-F1
#
_cell.length_a   1.000
_cell.length_b   1.000
_cell.length_c   1.000
_cell.angle_alpha   90.00
_cell.angle_beta   90.00
_cell.angle_gamma   90.00
#
_symmetry.space_group_name_H-M   'P 1'
#
loop_
_entity.id
_entity.type
_entity.pdbx_description
1 polymer ?
#
loop_
_entity_poly.entity_id
_entity_poly.type
_entity_poly.pdbx_seq_one_letter_code
_entity_poly.pdbx_strand_id
1 'polypeptide(L)'
;MSTGAHVSGDINESLMDAAGNGHTETVKALLSKGADVNAKRNDGLTSLMLASLYGHTETVKAILAGGADVNAKSNDGLTALMFAAQEGHKEIVQLLKDAGAEEQSSK
;
A
#
# COMPACT_ATOMS: atom_id res chain seq x y z
N MET A 1 -15.70 28.30 -10.69
CA MET A 1 -15.37 27.23 -9.71
C MET A 1 -14.15 26.53 -10.27
N SER A 2 -12.96 26.98 -9.86
CA SER A 2 -11.71 26.46 -10.40
C SER A 2 -11.54 25.04 -9.87
N THR A 3 -11.49 24.08 -10.78
CA THR A 3 -11.19 22.67 -10.52
C THR A 3 -9.90 22.60 -9.73
N GLY A 4 -9.98 22.09 -8.50
CA GLY A 4 -8.82 21.82 -7.67
C GLY A 4 -7.92 20.82 -8.38
N ALA A 5 -7.00 21.32 -9.20
CA ALA A 5 -5.77 20.63 -9.52
C ALA A 5 -5.02 20.51 -8.19
N HIS A 6 -5.20 19.36 -7.53
CA HIS A 6 -4.46 18.98 -6.34
C HIS A 6 -2.97 19.05 -6.71
N VAL A 7 -2.29 20.05 -6.17
CA VAL A 7 -0.87 20.26 -6.36
C VAL A 7 -0.15 18.99 -5.91
N SER A 8 0.63 18.40 -6.82
CA SER A 8 1.69 17.45 -6.51
C SER A 8 2.58 18.04 -5.42
N GLY A 9 2.64 17.42 -4.24
CA GLY A 9 3.53 17.95 -3.20
C GLY A 9 3.67 17.16 -1.92
N ASP A 10 2.79 16.21 -1.61
CA ASP A 10 2.97 15.40 -0.40
C ASP A 10 3.83 14.17 -0.71
N ILE A 11 4.92 13.98 0.05
CA ILE A 11 5.84 12.86 -0.11
C ILE A 11 5.12 11.51 0.04
N ASN A 12 4.00 11.48 0.76
CA ASN A 12 3.18 10.29 0.95
C ASN A 12 2.31 9.98 -0.26
N GLU A 13 1.77 11.00 -0.92
CA GLU A 13 1.07 10.82 -2.21
C GLU A 13 2.04 10.25 -3.26
N SER A 14 3.27 10.78 -3.29
CA SER A 14 4.33 10.25 -4.15
C SER A 14 4.70 8.79 -3.80
N LEU A 15 4.68 8.41 -2.52
CA LEU A 15 4.93 7.04 -2.09
C LEU A 15 3.82 6.10 -2.58
N MET A 16 2.56 6.52 -2.48
CA MET A 16 1.40 5.77 -2.93
C MET A 16 1.41 5.57 -4.45
N ASP A 17 1.70 6.63 -5.21
CA ASP A 17 1.83 6.54 -6.67
C ASP A 17 2.99 5.65 -7.08
N ALA A 18 4.17 5.79 -6.47
CA ALA A 18 5.31 4.92 -6.73
C ALA A 18 5.01 3.46 -6.39
N ALA A 19 4.28 3.21 -5.29
CA ALA A 19 3.88 1.88 -4.88
C ALA A 19 2.92 1.22 -5.88
N GLY A 20 1.88 1.94 -6.30
CA GLY A 20 0.89 1.45 -7.26
C GLY A 20 1.44 1.23 -8.69
N ASN A 21 2.58 1.84 -9.03
CA ASN A 21 3.28 1.64 -10.31
C ASN A 21 4.48 0.67 -10.21
N GLY A 22 4.76 0.12 -9.01
CA GLY A 22 5.86 -0.84 -8.82
C GLY A 22 7.26 -0.22 -8.86
N HIS A 23 7.38 1.09 -8.68
CA HIS A 23 8.65 1.83 -8.68
C HIS A 23 9.43 1.60 -7.37
N THR A 24 9.90 0.36 -7.16
CA THR A 24 10.49 -0.12 -5.91
C THR A 24 11.63 0.75 -5.38
N GLU A 25 12.54 1.21 -6.26
CA GLU A 25 13.66 2.06 -5.83
C GLU A 25 13.19 3.46 -5.41
N THR A 26 12.17 4.01 -6.08
CA THR A 26 11.53 5.26 -5.68
C THR A 26 10.84 5.11 -4.33
N VAL A 27 10.14 4.00 -4.09
CA VAL A 27 9.52 3.69 -2.79
C VAL A 27 10.57 3.66 -1.67
N LYS A 28 11.68 2.93 -1.85
CA LYS A 28 12.77 2.88 -0.86
C LYS A 28 13.35 4.27 -0.58
N ALA A 29 13.57 5.07 -1.63
CA ALA A 29 14.09 6.42 -1.50
C ALA A 29 13.14 7.36 -0.75
N LEU A 30 11.83 7.26 -1.00
CA LEU A 30 10.80 8.06 -0.33
C LEU A 30 10.68 7.67 1.16
N LEU A 31 10.67 6.37 1.47
CA LEU A 31 10.70 5.89 2.86
C LEU A 31 11.94 6.39 3.60
N SER A 32 13.11 6.35 2.96
CA SER A 32 14.37 6.86 3.52
C SER A 32 14.35 8.38 3.75
N LYS A 33 13.51 9.12 3.02
CA LYS A 33 13.29 10.56 3.19
C LYS A 33 12.21 10.90 4.22
N GLY A 34 11.66 9.91 4.91
CA GLY A 34 10.66 10.10 5.96
C GLY A 34 9.22 10.14 5.46
N ALA A 35 8.93 9.56 4.28
CA ALA A 35 7.54 9.30 3.91
C ALA A 35 6.89 8.39 4.95
N ASP A 36 5.68 8.75 5.38
CA ASP A 36 4.87 7.91 6.25
C ASP A 36 4.31 6.74 5.44
N VAL A 37 4.85 5.55 5.71
CA VAL A 37 4.45 4.30 5.07
C VAL A 37 2.96 3.97 5.25
N ASN A 38 2.36 4.47 6.34
CA ASN A 38 0.99 4.22 6.76
C ASN A 38 0.02 5.36 6.39
N ALA A 39 0.51 6.38 5.68
CA ALA A 39 -0.33 7.44 5.17
C ALA A 39 -1.46 6.88 4.29
N LYS A 40 -2.62 7.54 4.37
CA LYS A 40 -3.82 7.18 3.63
C LYS A 40 -4.25 8.29 2.70
N ARG A 41 -4.71 7.91 1.52
CA ARG A 41 -5.47 8.78 0.62
C ARG A 41 -6.87 9.07 1.16
N ASN A 42 -7.60 9.95 0.47
CA ASN A 42 -8.98 10.28 0.79
C ASN A 42 -9.95 9.07 0.72
N ASP A 43 -9.61 8.05 -0.06
CA ASP A 43 -10.32 6.77 -0.17
C ASP A 43 -9.89 5.74 0.90
N GLY A 44 -8.96 6.12 1.78
CA GLY A 44 -8.41 5.28 2.84
C GLY A 44 -7.34 4.31 2.37
N LEU A 45 -6.94 4.32 1.09
CA LEU A 45 -5.92 3.42 0.55
C LEU A 45 -4.52 3.81 1.03
N THR A 46 -3.71 2.79 1.32
CA THR A 46 -2.29 2.92 1.66
C THR A 46 -1.39 2.48 0.50
N SER A 47 -0.10 2.79 0.61
CA SER A 47 0.93 2.29 -0.33
C SER A 47 0.94 0.75 -0.42
N LEU A 48 0.80 0.05 0.71
CA LEU A 48 0.75 -1.41 0.76
C LEU A 48 -0.45 -1.98 0.01
N MET A 49 -1.64 -1.37 0.14
CA MET A 49 -2.84 -1.79 -0.58
C MET A 49 -2.67 -1.65 -2.08
N LEU A 50 -2.13 -0.52 -2.55
CA LEU A 50 -1.93 -0.26 -3.98
C LEU A 50 -0.92 -1.23 -4.60
N ALA A 51 0.24 -1.42 -3.97
CA ALA A 51 1.23 -2.38 -4.44
C ALA A 51 0.69 -3.82 -4.45
N SER A 52 -0.16 -4.17 -3.47
CA SER A 52 -0.79 -5.50 -3.38
C SER A 52 -1.87 -5.70 -4.43
N LEU A 53 -2.69 -4.67 -4.70
CA LEU A 53 -3.71 -4.69 -5.75
C LEU A 53 -3.09 -4.92 -7.13
N TYR A 54 -2.01 -4.20 -7.45
CA TYR A 54 -1.38 -4.27 -8.77
C TYR A 54 -0.29 -5.35 -8.92
N GLY A 55 -0.06 -6.17 -7.89
CA GLY A 55 0.82 -7.33 -8.01
C GLY A 55 2.32 -7.02 -7.93
N HIS A 56 2.71 -5.91 -7.30
CA HIS A 56 4.11 -5.48 -7.23
C HIS A 56 4.85 -6.10 -6.03
N THR A 57 5.19 -7.39 -6.14
CA THR A 57 5.81 -8.18 -5.07
C THR A 57 7.01 -7.52 -4.39
N GLU A 58 8.01 -7.05 -5.16
CA GLU A 58 9.21 -6.44 -4.57
C GLU A 58 8.91 -5.11 -3.88
N THR A 59 7.92 -4.38 -4.39
CA THR A 59 7.43 -3.16 -3.78
C THR A 59 6.71 -3.45 -2.47
N VAL A 60 5.88 -4.49 -2.41
CA VAL A 60 5.25 -4.97 -1.17
C VAL A 60 6.31 -5.32 -0.11
N LYS A 61 7.36 -6.06 -0.48
CA LYS A 61 8.47 -6.38 0.44
C LYS A 61 9.14 -5.11 0.99
N ALA A 62 9.41 -4.12 0.13
CA ALA A 62 10.02 -2.86 0.55
C ALA A 62 9.12 -2.06 1.51
N ILE A 63 7.81 -2.02 1.25
CA ILE A 63 6.82 -1.34 2.08
C ILE A 63 6.68 -2.04 3.44
N LEU A 64 6.61 -3.37 3.48
CA LEU A 64 6.59 -4.14 4.72
C LEU A 64 7.86 -3.93 5.55
N ALA A 65 9.03 -3.92 4.91
CA ALA A 65 10.29 -3.60 5.58
C ALA A 65 10.33 -2.16 6.14
N GLY A 66 9.53 -1.26 5.57
CA GLY A 66 9.32 0.11 6.07
C GLY A 66 8.39 0.20 7.28
N GLY A 67 7.84 -0.90 7.79
CA GLY A 67 6.96 -0.91 8.96
C GLY A 67 5.49 -0.61 8.65
N ALA A 68 5.03 -0.96 7.45
CA ALA A 68 3.61 -0.85 7.11
C ALA A 68 2.72 -1.68 8.05
N ASP A 69 1.60 -1.08 8.46
CA ASP A 69 0.50 -1.78 9.11
C ASP A 69 -0.18 -2.70 8.09
N VAL A 70 0.14 -3.99 8.20
CA VAL A 70 -0.36 -5.05 7.32
C VAL A 70 -1.89 -5.21 7.39
N ASN A 71 -2.50 -4.81 8.52
CA ASN A 71 -3.93 -4.95 8.78
C ASN A 71 -4.69 -3.61 8.61
N ALA A 72 -4.03 -2.58 8.08
CA ALA A 72 -4.69 -1.34 7.71
C ALA A 72 -5.90 -1.61 6.80
N LYS A 73 -6.97 -0.85 7.03
CA LYS A 73 -8.23 -0.94 6.28
C LYS A 73 -8.49 0.34 5.48
N SER A 74 -8.98 0.18 4.25
CA SER A 74 -9.54 1.27 3.45
C SER A 74 -10.87 1.76 4.03
N ASN A 75 -11.44 2.81 3.45
CA ASN A 75 -12.76 3.30 3.88
C ASN A 75 -13.86 2.25 3.69
N ASP A 76 -13.68 1.33 2.74
CA ASP A 76 -14.60 0.19 2.48
C ASP A 76 -14.27 -1.05 3.34
N GLY A 77 -13.32 -0.93 4.27
CA GLY A 77 -12.92 -2.04 5.14
C GLY A 77 -12.00 -3.06 4.48
N LEU A 78 -11.50 -2.80 3.27
CA LEU A 78 -10.62 -3.72 2.53
C LEU A 78 -9.18 -3.62 3.02
N THR A 79 -8.49 -4.76 3.12
CA THR A 79 -7.07 -4.84 3.47
C THR A 79 -6.21 -5.15 2.24
N ALA A 80 -4.90 -4.97 2.37
CA ALA A 80 -3.93 -5.38 1.34
C ALA A 80 -4.06 -6.87 0.98
N LEU A 81 -4.34 -7.73 1.98
CA LEU A 81 -4.54 -9.17 1.78
C LEU A 81 -5.77 -9.44 0.91
N MET A 82 -6.88 -8.72 1.13
CA MET A 82 -8.11 -8.87 0.35
C MET A 82 -7.89 -8.46 -1.11
N PHE A 83 -7.17 -7.35 -1.36
CA PHE A 83 -6.83 -6.92 -2.72
C PHE A 83 -5.93 -7.94 -3.44
N ALA A 84 -4.86 -8.41 -2.79
CA ALA A 84 -3.98 -9.41 -3.38
C ALA A 84 -4.71 -10.74 -3.67
N ALA A 85 -5.62 -11.16 -2.78
CA ALA A 85 -6.41 -12.37 -2.97
C ALA A 85 -7.42 -12.24 -4.11
N GLN A 86 -8.10 -11.09 -4.22
CA GLN A 86 -9.07 -10.80 -5.29
C GLN A 86 -8.42 -10.88 -6.68
N GLU A 87 -7.23 -10.32 -6.82
CA GLU A 87 -6.49 -10.30 -8.10
C GLU A 87 -5.65 -11.57 -8.34
N GLY A 88 -5.61 -12.50 -7.37
CA GLY A 88 -4.91 -13.78 -7.51
C GLY A 88 -3.39 -13.72 -7.34
N HIS A 89 -2.86 -12.67 -6.70
CA HIS A 89 -1.43 -12.48 -6.45
C HIS A 89 -0.93 -13.36 -5.30
N LYS A 90 -0.84 -14.67 -5.56
CA LYS A 90 -0.55 -15.71 -4.54
C LYS A 90 0.73 -15.46 -3.73
N GLU A 91 1.79 -14.97 -4.36
CA GLU A 91 3.04 -14.66 -3.65
C GLU A 91 2.84 -13.52 -2.65
N ILE A 92 2.12 -12.47 -3.04
CA ILE A 92 1.81 -11.33 -2.16
C ILE A 92 0.89 -11.78 -1.02
N VAL A 93 -0.11 -12.62 -1.31
CA VAL A 93 -0.97 -13.22 -0.26
C VAL A 93 -0.12 -13.93 0.79
N GLN A 94 0.88 -14.72 0.37
CA GLN A 94 1.76 -15.42 1.29
C GLN A 94 2.63 -14.44 2.09
N LEU A 95 3.24 -13.45 1.43
CA LEU A 95 4.06 -12.43 2.10
C LEU A 95 3.27 -11.67 3.18
N LEU A 96 2.02 -11.30 2.87
CA LEU A 96 1.16 -10.59 3.81
C LEU A 96 0.78 -11.49 5.00
N LYS A 97 0.45 -12.76 4.76
CA LYS A 97 0.18 -13.73 5.84
C LYS A 97 1.40 -13.94 6.73
N ASP A 98 2.59 -14.08 6.14
CA ASP A 98 3.85 -14.21 6.87
C ASP A 98 4.17 -12.95 7.69
N ALA A 99 3.74 -11.78 7.21
CA ALA A 99 3.83 -10.50 7.93
C ALA A 99 2.73 -10.30 8.99
N GLY A 100 1.86 -11.29 9.22
CA GLY A 100 0.80 -11.23 10.24
C GLY A 100 -0.52 -10.62 9.77
N ALA A 101 -0.78 -10.59 8.45
CA ALA A 101 -2.10 -10.25 7.94
C ALA A 101 -3.13 -11.25 8.43
N GLU A 102 -4.15 -10.76 9.11
CA GLU A 102 -5.24 -11.60 9.59
C GLU A 102 -6.20 -11.89 8.42
N GLU A 103 -6.44 -13.18 8.14
CA GLU A 103 -7.65 -13.57 7.42
C GLU A 103 -8.81 -13.13 8.29
N GLN A 104 -9.56 -12.12 7.84
CA GLN A 104 -10.70 -11.58 8.56
C GLN A 104 -11.72 -12.71 8.81
N SER A 105 -11.58 -13.39 9.95
CA SER A 105 -12.62 -14.18 10.59
C SER A 105 -12.89 -13.50 11.91
N SER A 106 -13.80 -12.53 11.87
CA SER A 106 -14.47 -12.07 13.08
C SER A 106 -15.96 -12.14 12.82
N LYS A 107 -16.51 -13.16 13.49
CA LYS A 107 -17.89 -13.56 13.78
C LYS A 107 -18.97 -12.49 13.65
#